data_AF-A0A944DSX6-F1
#
_entry.id   AF-A0A944DSX6-F1
#
_cell.length_a   1.000
_cell.length_b   1.000
_cell.length_c   1.000
_cell.angle_alpha   90.00
_cell.angle_beta   90.00
_cell.angle_gamma   90.00
#
_symmetry.space_group_name_H-M   'P 1'
#
loop_
_entity.id
_entity.type
_entity.pdbx_description
1 polymer ?
#
loop_
_entity_poly.entity_id
_entity_poly.type
_entity_poly.pdbx_seq_one_letter_code
_entity_poly.pdbx_strand_id
1 'polypeptide(L)'
;MEDSTYDPPPQALSVEDKVSIVLSVISGRESVAEAAGRRTNISEQAIEDWREAFIEGGLLGLQGADAHRPPLRESRLVAEMTELKTALGEVCLELNVWQALRRHRRRTPDKK
;
A
#
# COMPACT_ATOMS: atom_id res chain seq x y z
N MET A 1 -6.61 -39.88 -22.93
CA MET A 1 -6.43 -38.54 -22.34
C MET A 1 -7.31 -38.55 -21.12
N GLU A 2 -6.76 -39.02 -20.01
CA GLU A 2 -7.50 -39.14 -18.76
C GLU A 2 -7.72 -37.74 -18.19
N ASP A 3 -8.96 -37.52 -17.74
CA ASP A 3 -9.37 -36.39 -16.91
C ASP A 3 -8.35 -36.20 -15.80
N SER A 4 -7.48 -35.19 -15.96
CA SER A 4 -6.71 -34.66 -14.86
C SER A 4 -7.69 -33.93 -13.96
N THR A 5 -8.27 -34.67 -13.02
CA THR A 5 -9.02 -34.15 -11.89
C THR A 5 -8.16 -33.09 -11.22
N TYR A 6 -8.43 -31.83 -11.53
CA TYR A 6 -7.94 -30.68 -10.82
C TYR A 6 -8.54 -30.73 -9.42
N ASP A 7 -7.77 -31.24 -8.46
CA ASP A 7 -8.09 -31.12 -7.04
C ASP A 7 -7.69 -29.68 -6.64
N PRO A 8 -8.66 -28.77 -6.40
CA PRO A 8 -8.33 -27.43 -5.98
C PRO A 8 -7.55 -27.49 -4.66
N PRO A 9 -6.52 -26.66 -4.48
CA PRO A 9 -5.76 -26.63 -3.24
C PRO A 9 -6.71 -26.44 -2.04
N PRO A 10 -6.42 -27.09 -0.89
CA PRO A 10 -7.30 -27.02 0.27
C PRO A 10 -7.65 -25.57 0.55
N GLN A 11 -8.96 -25.27 0.57
CA GLN A 11 -9.48 -23.92 0.65
C GLN A 11 -8.92 -23.25 1.92
N ALA A 12 -7.94 -22.37 1.75
CA ALA A 12 -7.46 -21.52 2.82
C ALA A 12 -8.63 -20.65 3.26
N LEU A 13 -8.89 -20.60 4.57
CA LEU A 13 -9.97 -19.80 5.14
C LEU A 13 -9.92 -18.37 4.60
N SER A 14 -11.08 -17.84 4.17
CA SER A 14 -11.18 -16.46 3.72
C SER A 14 -10.84 -15.49 4.86
N VAL A 15 -10.49 -14.25 4.52
CA VAL A 15 -10.21 -13.21 5.52
C VAL A 15 -11.47 -12.91 6.33
N GLU A 16 -12.62 -12.90 5.67
CA GLU A 16 -13.94 -12.69 6.25
C GLU A 16 -14.28 -13.77 7.29
N ASP A 17 -13.96 -15.04 6.99
CA ASP A 17 -14.16 -16.14 7.92
C ASP A 17 -13.27 -16.00 9.16
N LYS A 18 -12.01 -15.60 8.98
CA LYS A 18 -11.08 -15.34 10.10
C LYS A 18 -11.60 -14.22 10.99
N VAL A 19 -12.09 -13.13 10.39
CA VAL A 19 -12.69 -12.01 11.14
C VAL A 19 -13.93 -12.47 11.92
N SER A 20 -14.81 -13.27 11.30
CA SER A 20 -16.00 -13.82 11.98
C SER A 20 -15.64 -14.68 13.19
N ILE A 21 -14.59 -15.50 13.07
CA ILE A 21 -14.05 -16.31 14.16
C ILE A 21 -13.53 -15.41 15.29
N VAL A 22 -12.62 -14.49 14.96
CA VAL A 22 -12.00 -13.59 15.94
C VAL A 22 -13.07 -12.78 16.69
N LEU A 23 -14.08 -12.25 15.99
CA LEU A 23 -15.18 -11.53 16.62
C LEU A 23 -16.01 -12.42 17.54
N SER A 24 -16.22 -13.69 17.20
CA SER A 24 -16.95 -14.64 18.05
C SER A 24 -16.17 -14.95 19.32
N VAL A 25 -14.84 -15.09 19.23
CA VAL A 25 -13.94 -15.28 20.37
C VAL A 25 -13.88 -14.04 21.27
N ILE A 26 -13.66 -12.85 20.71
CA ILE A 26 -13.55 -11.60 21.49
C ILE A 26 -14.89 -11.24 22.15
N SER A 27 -16.03 -11.54 21.50
CA SER A 27 -17.35 -11.33 22.09
C SER A 27 -17.74 -12.39 23.14
N GLY A 28 -16.91 -13.42 23.34
CA GLY A 28 -17.18 -14.52 24.28
C GLY A 28 -18.29 -15.47 23.84
N ARG A 29 -18.69 -15.44 22.56
CA ARG A 29 -19.69 -16.36 21.99
C ARG A 29 -19.15 -17.77 21.79
N GLU A 30 -17.85 -17.88 21.54
CA GLU A 30 -17.12 -19.15 21.44
C GLU A 30 -15.77 -19.00 22.17
N SER A 31 -15.26 -20.07 22.77
CA SER A 31 -13.87 -20.11 23.24
C SER A 31 -12.89 -20.40 22.09
N VAL A 32 -11.59 -20.11 22.27
CA VAL A 32 -10.55 -20.45 21.29
C VAL A 32 -10.54 -21.95 20.98
N ALA A 33 -10.65 -22.79 22.02
CA ALA A 33 -10.70 -24.25 21.90
C ALA A 33 -11.96 -24.73 21.16
N GLU A 34 -13.11 -24.10 21.40
CA GLU A 34 -14.34 -24.41 20.68
C GLU A 34 -14.27 -23.99 19.21
N ALA A 35 -13.71 -22.81 18.93
CA ALA A 35 -13.53 -22.31 17.58
C ALA A 35 -12.55 -23.16 16.76
N ALA A 36 -11.49 -23.67 17.38
CA ALA A 36 -10.56 -24.64 16.79
C ALA A 36 -11.22 -26.02 16.64
N GLY A 37 -11.89 -26.53 17.67
CA GLY A 37 -12.53 -27.85 17.66
C GLY A 37 -13.64 -28.00 16.62
N ARG A 38 -14.34 -26.92 16.26
CA ARG A 38 -15.32 -26.90 15.17
C ARG A 38 -14.69 -26.96 13.77
N ARG A 39 -13.38 -26.74 13.64
CA ARG A 39 -12.68 -26.52 12.37
C ARG A 39 -11.45 -27.43 12.27
N THR A 40 -11.53 -28.46 11.43
CA THR A 40 -10.54 -29.55 11.37
C THR A 40 -9.10 -29.11 11.04
N ASN A 41 -8.91 -27.92 10.46
CA ASN A 41 -7.61 -27.45 9.96
C ASN A 41 -7.09 -26.19 10.67
N ILE A 42 -7.68 -25.78 11.79
CA ILE A 42 -7.27 -24.55 12.49
C ILE A 42 -6.80 -24.90 13.90
N SER A 43 -5.56 -24.53 14.21
CA SER A 43 -5.04 -24.64 15.58
C SER A 43 -5.53 -23.49 16.46
N GLU A 44 -5.60 -23.74 17.76
CA GLU A 44 -5.89 -22.69 18.76
C GLU A 44 -4.88 -21.53 18.65
N GLN A 45 -3.61 -21.85 18.42
CA GLN A 45 -2.56 -20.85 18.25
C GLN A 45 -2.82 -19.92 17.05
N ALA A 46 -3.27 -20.45 15.92
CA ALA A 46 -3.58 -19.62 14.75
C ALA A 46 -4.72 -18.63 15.05
N ILE A 47 -5.69 -19.04 15.88
CA ILE A 47 -6.80 -18.18 16.30
C ILE A 47 -6.32 -17.09 17.27
N GLU A 48 -5.40 -17.42 18.19
CA GLU A 48 -4.77 -16.43 19.07
C GLU A 48 -3.96 -15.41 18.26
N ASP A 49 -3.16 -15.85 17.30
CA ASP A 49 -2.39 -14.97 16.42
C ASP A 49 -3.32 -14.00 15.65
N TRP A 50 -4.45 -14.49 15.15
CA TRP A 50 -5.45 -13.64 14.47
C TRP A 50 -6.13 -12.66 15.42
N ARG A 51 -6.40 -13.10 16.65
CA ARG A 51 -7.00 -12.26 17.70
C ARG A 51 -6.06 -11.12 18.08
N GLU A 52 -4.78 -11.41 18.29
CA GLU A 52 -3.77 -10.39 18.60
C GLU A 52 -3.64 -9.38 17.45
N ALA A 53 -3.49 -9.85 16.21
CA ALA A 53 -3.40 -8.99 15.03
C ALA A 53 -4.65 -8.11 14.83
N PHE A 54 -5.85 -8.66 15.09
CA PHE A 54 -7.09 -7.90 15.00
C PHE A 54 -7.19 -6.81 16.07
N ILE A 55 -6.77 -7.11 17.31
CA ILE A 55 -6.77 -6.12 18.40
C ILE A 55 -5.72 -5.04 18.14
N GLU A 56 -4.51 -5.40 17.72
CA GLU A 56 -3.46 -4.44 17.37
C GLU A 56 -3.92 -3.52 16.23
N GLY A 57 -4.41 -4.09 15.13
CA GLY A 57 -4.95 -3.32 14.00
C GLY A 57 -6.14 -2.45 14.40
N GLY A 58 -7.04 -2.96 15.25
CA GLY A 58 -8.17 -2.22 15.80
C GLY A 58 -7.74 -1.05 16.68
N LEU A 59 -6.76 -1.25 17.56
CA LEU A 59 -6.17 -0.20 18.40
C LEU A 59 -5.51 0.89 17.54
N LEU A 60 -4.74 0.50 16.52
CA LEU A 60 -4.15 1.45 15.57
C LEU A 60 -5.22 2.26 14.82
N GLY A 61 -6.30 1.62 14.38
CA GLY A 61 -7.43 2.30 13.73
C GLY A 61 -8.17 3.25 14.66
N LEU A 62 -8.37 2.87 15.93
CA LEU A 62 -9.08 3.67 16.93
C LEU A 62 -8.26 4.82 17.53
N GLN A 63 -6.92 4.72 17.51
CA GLN A 63 -6.03 5.84 17.87
C GLN A 63 -6.14 7.01 16.88
N GLY A 64 -6.89 6.85 15.78
CA GLY A 64 -7.14 7.89 14.79
C GLY A 64 -5.94 8.16 13.89
N ALA A 65 -6.17 8.87 12.79
CA ALA A 65 -5.15 9.23 11.81
C ALA A 65 -3.94 10.02 12.38
N ASP A 66 -4.00 10.46 13.65
CA ASP A 66 -2.93 11.18 14.33
C ASP A 66 -1.81 10.28 14.86
N ALA A 67 -2.08 9.00 15.16
CA ALA A 67 -1.02 8.03 15.51
C ALA A 67 -0.19 7.59 14.29
N HIS A 68 -0.64 7.95 13.08
CA HIS A 68 0.01 7.67 11.80
C HIS A 68 0.18 8.94 10.94
N ARG A 69 0.44 10.11 11.54
CA ARG A 69 0.63 11.35 10.76
C ARG A 69 1.78 11.23 9.74
N PRO A 70 1.50 11.31 8.41
CA PRO A 70 2.27 12.25 7.60
C PRO A 70 1.47 13.13 6.62
N PRO A 71 0.26 13.69 6.89
CA PRO A 71 -0.27 14.76 6.05
C PRO A 71 0.69 15.94 5.90
N LEU A 72 1.49 16.27 6.94
CA LEU A 72 2.51 17.31 6.85
C LEU A 72 3.72 16.88 6.00
N ARG A 73 4.17 15.62 6.10
CA ARG A 73 5.32 15.13 5.32
C ARG A 73 4.94 14.88 3.87
N GLU A 74 3.78 14.31 3.59
CA GLU A 74 3.28 14.17 2.22
C GLU A 74 2.99 15.53 1.59
N SER A 75 2.36 16.47 2.31
CA SER A 75 2.17 17.83 1.81
C SER A 75 3.51 18.55 1.57
N ARG A 76 4.50 18.35 2.45
CA ARG A 76 5.86 18.85 2.25
C ARG A 76 6.54 18.23 1.04
N LEU A 77 6.40 16.91 0.85
CA LEU A 77 6.94 16.20 -0.32
C LEU A 77 6.27 16.67 -1.61
N VAL A 78 4.96 16.93 -1.60
CA VAL A 78 4.24 17.49 -2.74
C VAL A 78 4.72 18.90 -3.04
N ALA A 79 4.87 19.76 -2.02
CA ALA A 79 5.40 21.11 -2.18
C ALA A 79 6.83 21.09 -2.77
N GLU A 80 7.71 20.28 -2.20
CA GLU A 80 9.08 20.10 -2.69
C GLU A 80 9.10 19.56 -4.13
N MET A 81 8.23 18.61 -4.45
CA MET A 81 8.09 18.08 -5.80
C MET A 81 7.61 19.13 -6.80
N THR A 82 6.71 20.04 -6.40
CA THR A 82 6.27 21.16 -7.24
C THR A 82 7.37 22.20 -7.46
N GLU A 83 8.17 22.50 -6.43
CA GLU A 83 9.31 23.42 -6.54
C GLU A 83 10.37 22.86 -7.48
N LEU A 84 10.75 21.59 -7.30
CA LEU A 84 11.74 20.91 -8.15
C LEU A 84 11.31 20.84 -9.61
N LYS A 85 10.03 20.55 -9.88
CA LYS A 85 9.48 20.55 -11.25
C LYS A 85 9.56 21.92 -11.91
N THR A 86 9.25 22.96 -11.16
CA THR A 86 9.32 24.34 -11.65
C THR A 86 10.75 24.71 -12.01
N ALA A 87 11.70 24.49 -11.10
CA ALA A 87 13.12 24.75 -11.34
C ALA A 87 13.67 23.96 -12.53
N LEU A 88 13.27 22.69 -12.67
CA LEU A 88 13.64 21.87 -13.83
C LEU A 88 13.09 22.46 -15.14
N GLY A 89 11.83 22.90 -15.12
CA GLY A 89 11.18 23.55 -16.27
C GLY A 89 11.93 24.81 -16.72
N GLU A 90 12.32 25.66 -15.77
CA GLU A 90 13.09 26.89 -16.04
C GLU A 90 14.44 26.60 -16.70
N VAL A 91 15.22 25.66 -16.16
CA VAL A 91 16.51 25.27 -16.75
C VAL A 91 16.34 24.65 -18.14
N CYS A 92 15.32 23.82 -18.33
CA CYS A 92 15.00 23.27 -19.65
C CYS A 92 14.65 24.37 -20.67
N LEU A 93 13.89 25.39 -20.25
CA LEU A 93 13.57 26.55 -21.10
C LEU A 93 14.83 27.33 -21.47
N GLU A 94 15.71 27.62 -20.50
CA GLU A 94 16.98 28.31 -20.77
C GLU A 94 17.83 27.54 -21.79
N LEU A 95 18.01 26.24 -21.59
CA LEU A 95 18.77 25.39 -22.52
C LEU A 95 18.19 25.43 -23.93
N ASN A 96 16.87 25.37 -24.05
CA ASN A 96 16.19 25.44 -25.35
C ASN A 96 16.42 26.79 -26.05
N VAL A 97 16.36 27.89 -25.30
CA VAL A 97 16.67 29.25 -25.81
C VAL A 97 18.11 29.33 -26.28
N TRP A 98 19.07 28.88 -25.47
CA TRP A 98 20.49 28.89 -25.85
C TRP A 98 20.76 28.08 -27.12
N GLN A 99 20.14 26.91 -27.24
CA GLN A 99 20.24 26.09 -28.44
C GLN A 99 19.61 26.79 -29.65
N ALA A 100 18.45 27.41 -29.50
CA ALA A 100 17.80 28.16 -30.57
C ALA A 100 18.66 29.33 -31.06
N LEU A 101 19.23 30.12 -30.14
CA LEU A 101 20.15 31.21 -30.46
C LEU A 101 21.42 30.73 -31.15
N ARG A 102 22.00 29.62 -30.68
CA ARG A 102 23.18 28.99 -31.32
C ARG A 102 22.85 28.51 -32.74
N ARG A 103 21.66 27.92 -32.96
CA ARG A 103 21.19 27.52 -34.29
C ARG A 103 20.98 28.72 -35.19
N HIS A 104 20.36 29.79 -34.69
CA HIS A 104 20.15 31.03 -35.44
C HIS A 104 21.50 31.64 -35.87
N ARG A 105 22.45 31.78 -34.94
CA ARG A 105 23.80 32.31 -35.21
C ARG A 105 24.58 31.50 -36.25
N ARG A 106 24.37 30.17 -36.31
CA ARG A 106 24.99 29.31 -37.33
C ARG A 106 24.32 29.41 -38.70
N ARG A 107 23.07 29.86 -38.78
CA ARG A 107 22.31 30.01 -40.03
C ARG A 107 22.52 31.37 -40.70
N THR A 108 22.95 32.39 -39.96
CA THR A 108 23.33 33.69 -40.51
C THR A 108 24.84 33.74 -40.70
N PRO A 109 25.39 33.48 -41.91
CA PRO A 109 26.79 33.75 -42.17
C PRO A 109 27.02 35.27 -42.10
N ASP A 110 28.06 35.65 -41.37
CA ASP A 110 28.49 37.03 -41.20
C ASP A 110 28.80 37.62 -42.59
N LYS A 111 27.98 38.57 -43.06
CA LYS A 111 28.24 39.27 -44.32
C LYS A 111 29.35 40.28 -44.07
N LYS A 112 30.60 39.86 -44.31
CA LYS A 112 31.73 40.75 -44.55
C LYS A 112 31.78 41.16 -46.02
#